data_AF-A0A161ALH3-F1
#
_entry.id   AF-A0A161ALH3-F1
#
_cell.length_a   1.000
_cell.length_b   1.000
_cell.length_c   1.000
_cell.angle_alpha   90.00
_cell.angle_beta   90.00
_cell.angle_gamma   90.00
#
_symmetry.space_group_name_H-M   'P 1'
#
loop_
_entity.id
_entity.type
_entity.pdbx_description
1 polymer ?
#
loop_
_entity_poly.entity_id
_entity_poly.type
_entity_poly.pdbx_seq_one_letter_code
_entity_poly.pdbx_strand_id
1 'polypeptide(L)'
;YDKKQKWKVQNSGHSVMVLLEDEASIAGGGLAAQYRAVQLHLHWSEKLNEGSEHALDGGRFAMEMHIVHEKEKGTSRNAKEAQDSKDEFAVLAFLVEAGSEENDGFQPLVEALSYVPRPEMTTEMKESISLFDLLPKKEKLRHYYRYLGSLTTPDCQEEVVWTVFQERIQLHKDQILTFSQKLYYDKEQKLRMTENVRP
;
A
#
# COMPACT_ATOMS: atom_id res chain seq x y z
N TYR A 1 6.68 -2.63 -12.51
CA TYR A 1 7.11 -2.93 -11.13
C TYR A 1 8.63 -2.94 -10.98
N ASP A 2 9.42 -3.45 -11.92
CA ASP A 2 10.90 -3.54 -11.80
C ASP A 2 11.67 -2.25 -12.21
N LYS A 3 10.99 -1.30 -12.87
CA LYS A 3 11.58 -0.02 -13.25
C LYS A 3 11.90 0.79 -12.00
N LYS A 4 13.18 1.17 -11.84
CA LYS A 4 13.64 2.05 -10.77
C LYS A 4 13.37 3.51 -11.11
N GLN A 5 12.80 4.24 -10.17
CA GLN A 5 12.62 5.68 -10.28
C GLN A 5 12.53 6.32 -8.90
N LYS A 6 12.68 7.64 -8.87
CA LYS A 6 12.46 8.44 -7.67
C LYS A 6 10.98 8.75 -7.58
N TRP A 7 10.31 8.19 -6.58
CA TRP A 7 8.88 8.37 -6.44
C TRP A 7 8.56 9.61 -5.62
N LYS A 8 7.46 10.28 -5.97
CA LYS A 8 6.89 11.33 -5.13
C LYS A 8 6.16 10.71 -3.95
N VAL A 9 6.46 11.22 -2.76
CA VAL A 9 5.87 10.79 -1.50
C VAL A 9 5.12 11.97 -0.91
N GLN A 10 3.88 11.76 -0.49
CA GLN A 10 3.01 12.78 0.07
C GLN A 10 2.43 12.31 1.40
N ASN A 11 2.34 13.21 2.37
CA ASN A 11 1.45 13.00 3.52
C ASN A 11 0.07 13.57 3.17
N SER A 12 -0.93 12.69 3.06
CA SER A 12 -2.30 13.07 2.68
C SER A 12 -3.14 13.63 3.82
N GLY A 13 -2.61 13.63 5.05
CA GLY A 13 -3.38 13.82 6.27
C GLY A 13 -4.15 12.58 6.72
N HIS A 14 -4.01 11.44 6.03
CA HIS A 14 -4.60 10.15 6.43
C HIS A 14 -3.60 9.00 6.35
N SER A 15 -2.63 9.10 5.44
CA SER A 15 -1.55 8.14 5.22
C SER A 15 -0.35 8.87 4.61
N VAL A 16 0.76 8.16 4.49
CA VAL A 16 1.75 8.45 3.46
C VAL A 16 1.38 7.74 2.16
N MET A 17 1.43 8.46 1.05
CA MET A 17 1.10 7.99 -0.29
C MET A 17 2.29 8.16 -1.21
N VAL A 18 2.58 7.14 -2.01
CA VAL A 18 3.54 7.17 -3.12
C VAL A 18 2.76 7.26 -4.42
N LEU A 19 2.99 8.31 -5.20
CA LEU A 19 2.27 8.55 -6.46
C LEU A 19 2.94 7.73 -7.58
N LEU A 20 2.17 6.84 -8.23
CA LEU A 20 2.73 5.89 -9.21
C LEU A 20 2.63 6.36 -10.66
N GLU A 21 1.98 7.51 -10.91
CA GLU A 21 1.89 8.21 -12.20
C GLU A 21 1.63 7.28 -13.41
N ASP A 22 0.84 6.22 -13.21
CA ASP A 22 0.44 5.29 -14.27
C ASP A 22 1.60 4.49 -14.93
N GLU A 23 2.77 4.42 -14.28
CA GLU A 23 4.00 3.82 -14.83
C GLU A 23 4.06 2.28 -14.70
N ALA A 24 3.06 1.65 -14.08
CA ALA A 24 3.02 0.22 -13.87
C ALA A 24 1.59 -0.33 -14.00
N SER A 25 1.46 -1.56 -14.50
CA SER A 25 0.18 -2.27 -14.56
C SER A 25 0.33 -3.72 -14.10
N ILE A 26 -0.80 -4.33 -13.71
CA ILE A 26 -0.93 -5.74 -13.35
C ILE A 26 -1.98 -6.41 -14.22
N ALA A 27 -1.82 -7.71 -14.44
CA ALA A 27 -2.79 -8.58 -15.10
C ALA A 27 -2.58 -10.03 -14.62
N GLY A 28 -3.52 -10.92 -14.92
CA GLY A 28 -3.48 -12.29 -14.44
C GLY A 28 -3.97 -12.42 -13.00
N GLY A 29 -3.53 -13.44 -12.27
CA GLY A 29 -3.97 -13.67 -10.88
C GLY A 29 -5.49 -13.78 -10.72
N GLY A 30 -6.21 -14.17 -11.78
CA GLY A 30 -7.68 -14.24 -11.82
C GLY A 30 -8.40 -12.89 -12.03
N LEU A 31 -7.69 -11.79 -12.29
CA LEU A 31 -8.29 -10.50 -12.64
C LEU A 31 -8.96 -10.56 -14.03
N ALA A 32 -10.03 -9.79 -14.20
CA ALA A 32 -10.84 -9.76 -15.42
C ALA A 32 -10.24 -8.91 -16.56
N ALA A 33 -9.26 -8.07 -16.24
CA ALA A 33 -8.69 -7.07 -17.12
C ALA A 33 -7.24 -6.76 -16.73
N GLN A 34 -6.62 -5.85 -17.47
CA GLN A 34 -5.40 -5.19 -17.02
C GLN A 34 -5.78 -4.02 -16.09
N TYR A 35 -4.98 -3.79 -15.06
CA TYR A 35 -5.19 -2.73 -14.08
C TYR A 35 -3.93 -1.90 -13.92
N ARG A 36 -4.06 -0.58 -13.97
CA ARG A 36 -2.95 0.37 -13.92
C ARG A 36 -2.76 0.91 -12.53
N ALA A 37 -1.53 0.89 -12.02
CA ALA A 37 -1.18 1.32 -10.68
C ALA A 37 -1.26 2.85 -10.58
N VAL A 38 -2.01 3.34 -9.60
CA VAL A 38 -2.27 4.77 -9.41
C VAL A 38 -1.46 5.29 -8.23
N GLN A 39 -1.51 4.58 -7.11
CA GLN A 39 -0.84 4.96 -5.88
C GLN A 39 -0.51 3.74 -5.02
N LEU A 40 0.38 3.95 -4.06
CA LEU A 40 0.62 3.06 -2.93
C LEU A 40 0.46 3.86 -1.63
N HIS A 41 -0.14 3.26 -0.60
CA HIS A 41 -0.26 3.86 0.73
C HIS A 41 -0.20 2.79 1.84
N LEU A 42 -0.12 3.21 3.11
CA LEU A 42 0.10 2.32 4.24
C LEU A 42 -0.85 2.62 5.39
N HIS A 43 -1.25 1.57 6.10
CA HIS A 43 -1.94 1.61 7.38
C HIS A 43 -1.01 1.04 8.46
N TRP A 44 -0.96 1.64 9.65
CA TRP A 44 -0.06 1.20 10.71
C TRP A 44 -0.53 1.57 12.12
N SER A 45 0.10 0.94 13.10
CA SER A 45 -0.05 1.16 14.53
C SER A 45 1.32 1.33 15.19
N GLU A 46 1.37 1.94 16.38
CA GLU A 46 2.57 1.88 17.24
C GLU A 46 2.78 0.46 17.82
N LYS A 47 1.72 -0.36 17.84
CA LYS A 47 1.80 -1.76 18.24
C LYS A 47 2.03 -2.63 17.02
N LEU A 48 3.01 -3.53 17.14
CA LEU A 48 3.47 -4.39 16.04
C LEU A 48 2.49 -5.51 15.64
N ASN A 49 1.26 -5.49 16.16
CA ASN A 49 0.23 -6.51 15.96
C ASN A 49 -1.19 -5.91 15.82
N GLU A 50 -1.32 -4.61 15.58
CA GLU A 50 -2.64 -3.94 15.46
C GLU A 50 -2.74 -2.99 14.25
N GLY A 51 -1.69 -2.88 13.43
CA GLY A 51 -1.61 -1.89 12.35
C GLY A 51 -2.07 -2.33 10.96
N SER A 52 -2.39 -3.62 10.76
CA SER A 52 -3.03 -4.08 9.53
C SER A 52 -4.55 -3.94 9.60
N GLU A 53 -5.18 -3.63 8.47
CA GLU A 53 -6.65 -3.58 8.35
C GLU A 53 -7.21 -5.01 8.27
N HIS A 54 -6.57 -5.86 7.47
CA HIS A 54 -6.87 -7.27 7.39
C HIS A 54 -6.26 -8.05 8.56
N ALA A 55 -6.93 -9.13 8.92
CA ALA A 55 -6.43 -10.14 9.83
C ALA A 55 -6.44 -11.52 9.16
N LEU A 56 -5.44 -12.35 9.47
CA LEU A 56 -5.40 -13.75 9.07
C LEU A 56 -5.57 -14.62 10.31
N ASP A 57 -6.62 -15.46 10.32
CA ASP A 57 -6.98 -16.30 11.47
C ASP A 57 -7.12 -15.50 12.80
N GLY A 58 -7.60 -14.26 12.70
CA GLY A 58 -7.76 -13.33 13.82
C GLY A 58 -6.48 -12.59 14.23
N GLY A 59 -5.33 -12.89 13.64
CA GLY A 59 -4.07 -12.18 13.86
C GLY A 59 -3.92 -10.96 12.95
N ARG A 60 -3.66 -9.79 13.56
CA ARG A 60 -3.25 -8.56 12.87
C ARG A 60 -1.72 -8.40 12.90
N PHE A 61 -1.22 -7.56 12.00
CA PHE A 61 0.20 -7.34 11.73
C PHE A 61 0.58 -5.88 12.02
N ALA A 62 1.85 -5.54 11.91
CA ALA A 62 2.36 -4.22 12.32
C ALA A 62 1.91 -3.09 11.39
N MET A 63 1.81 -3.38 10.09
CA MET A 63 1.31 -2.46 9.07
C MET A 63 0.62 -3.25 7.96
N GLU A 64 -0.08 -2.53 7.09
CA GLU A 64 -0.57 -3.05 5.83
C GLU A 64 -0.36 -2.04 4.72
N MET A 65 0.25 -2.49 3.63
CA MET A 65 0.51 -1.67 2.45
C MET A 65 -0.49 -2.01 1.35
N HIS A 66 -1.11 -0.99 0.80
CA HIS A 66 -2.01 -1.09 -0.35
C HIS A 66 -1.35 -0.52 -1.59
N ILE A 67 -1.38 -1.27 -2.68
CA ILE A 67 -1.10 -0.76 -4.03
C ILE A 67 -2.42 -0.75 -4.80
N VAL A 68 -2.92 0.44 -5.09
CA VAL A 68 -4.22 0.66 -5.72
C VAL A 68 -4.06 0.75 -7.23
N HIS A 69 -4.89 -0.01 -7.93
CA HIS A 69 -4.92 -0.01 -9.38
C HIS A 69 -6.32 0.25 -9.91
N GLU A 70 -6.41 0.93 -11.04
CA GLU A 70 -7.66 1.19 -11.78
C GLU A 70 -7.75 0.29 -13.01
N LYS A 71 -8.94 -0.24 -13.29
CA LYS A 71 -9.20 -1.07 -14.47
C LYS A 71 -8.92 -0.30 -15.76
N GLU A 72 -8.10 -0.86 -16.66
CA GLU A 72 -7.82 -0.25 -17.95
C GLU A 72 -8.98 -0.49 -18.93
N LYS A 73 -9.60 0.59 -19.41
CA LYS A 73 -10.73 0.54 -20.35
C LYS A 73 -10.37 -0.24 -21.62
N GLY A 74 -11.26 -1.14 -22.03
CA GLY A 74 -11.10 -1.93 -23.24
C GLY A 74 -10.19 -3.15 -23.10
N THR A 75 -9.67 -3.44 -21.91
CA THR A 75 -8.83 -4.63 -21.66
C THR A 75 -9.59 -5.80 -21.03
N SER A 76 -10.87 -5.62 -20.71
CA SER A 76 -11.75 -6.68 -20.21
C SER A 76 -11.96 -7.79 -21.23
N ARG A 77 -12.09 -9.04 -20.77
CA ARG A 77 -12.17 -10.20 -21.68
C ARG A 77 -13.50 -10.32 -22.41
N ASN A 78 -14.58 -9.75 -21.86
CA ASN A 78 -15.91 -9.77 -22.44
C ASN A 78 -16.75 -8.57 -21.99
N ALA A 79 -17.89 -8.35 -22.65
CA ALA A 79 -18.77 -7.22 -22.40
C ALA A 79 -19.35 -7.20 -20.97
N LYS A 80 -19.56 -8.36 -20.35
CA LYS A 80 -20.07 -8.44 -18.97
C LYS A 80 -19.03 -7.92 -17.98
N GLU A 81 -17.78 -8.36 -18.11
CA GLU A 81 -16.66 -7.90 -17.28
C GLU A 81 -16.32 -6.41 -17.51
N ALA A 82 -16.54 -5.92 -18.73
CA ALA A 82 -16.37 -4.50 -19.05
C ALA A 82 -17.44 -3.60 -18.40
N GLN A 83 -18.58 -4.17 -17.98
CA GLN A 83 -19.70 -3.46 -17.37
C GLN A 83 -19.84 -3.74 -15.86
N ASP A 84 -19.02 -4.62 -15.30
CA ASP A 84 -19.06 -4.93 -13.88
C ASP A 84 -18.39 -3.80 -13.10
N SER A 85 -19.18 -3.07 -12.32
CA SER A 85 -18.67 -1.98 -11.48
C SER A 85 -18.03 -2.48 -10.19
N LYS A 86 -18.14 -3.77 -9.86
CA LYS A 86 -17.66 -4.32 -8.58
C LYS A 86 -16.15 -4.54 -8.54
N ASP A 87 -15.47 -4.44 -9.67
CA ASP A 87 -14.03 -4.67 -9.82
C ASP A 87 -13.36 -3.52 -10.59
N GLU A 88 -13.85 -2.28 -10.45
CA GLU A 88 -13.22 -1.10 -11.05
C GLU A 88 -11.82 -0.85 -10.49
N PHE A 89 -11.59 -1.21 -9.22
CA PHE A 89 -10.29 -1.13 -8.58
C PHE A 89 -9.75 -2.52 -8.25
N ALA A 90 -8.45 -2.73 -8.46
CA ALA A 90 -7.73 -3.87 -7.91
C ALA A 90 -6.73 -3.40 -6.86
N VAL A 91 -6.91 -3.85 -5.62
CA VAL A 91 -6.00 -3.50 -4.52
C VAL A 91 -5.17 -4.72 -4.14
N LEU A 92 -3.85 -4.55 -4.21
CA LEU A 92 -2.88 -5.51 -3.71
C LEU A 92 -2.50 -5.12 -2.28
N ALA A 93 -2.76 -6.01 -1.34
CA ALA A 93 -2.53 -5.80 0.08
C ALA A 93 -1.37 -6.68 0.57
N PHE A 94 -0.39 -6.03 1.20
CA PHE A 94 0.79 -6.68 1.75
C PHE A 94 0.86 -6.40 3.25
N LEU A 95 0.74 -7.47 4.03
CA LEU A 95 0.90 -7.42 5.48
C LEU A 95 2.37 -7.23 5.83
N VAL A 96 2.66 -6.41 6.84
CA VAL A 96 4.02 -6.09 7.28
C VAL A 96 4.22 -6.56 8.72
N GLU A 97 5.31 -7.29 8.97
CA GLU A 97 5.70 -7.73 10.31
C GLU A 97 7.10 -7.25 10.67
N ALA A 98 7.39 -7.21 11.97
CA ALA A 98 8.73 -6.86 12.44
C ALA A 98 9.70 -8.02 12.22
N GLY A 99 10.81 -7.74 11.52
CA GLY A 99 11.96 -8.63 11.33
C GLY A 99 13.17 -8.19 12.16
N SER A 100 14.25 -8.98 12.11
CA SER A 100 15.51 -8.69 12.81
C SER A 100 16.43 -7.74 12.05
N GLU A 101 16.30 -7.67 10.73
CA GLU A 101 17.17 -6.89 9.85
C GLU A 101 16.44 -5.66 9.31
N GLU A 102 17.20 -4.61 9.00
CA GLU A 102 16.71 -3.50 8.20
C GLU A 102 16.38 -3.98 6.77
N ASN A 103 15.30 -3.44 6.22
CA ASN A 103 14.93 -3.68 4.84
C ASN A 103 15.43 -2.53 3.97
N ASP A 104 16.52 -2.76 3.26
CA ASP A 104 17.18 -1.77 2.39
C ASP A 104 16.23 -1.23 1.31
N GLY A 105 15.33 -2.07 0.78
CA GLY A 105 14.37 -1.67 -0.25
C GLY A 105 13.33 -0.66 0.25
N PHE A 106 12.97 -0.73 1.54
CA PHE A 106 12.06 0.22 2.19
C PHE A 106 12.76 1.50 2.67
N GLN A 107 14.08 1.47 2.82
CA GLN A 107 14.85 2.57 3.43
C GLN A 107 14.62 3.93 2.74
N PRO A 108 14.59 4.03 1.39
CA PRO A 108 14.31 5.31 0.73
C PRO A 108 12.94 5.91 1.05
N LEU A 109 11.92 5.07 1.28
CA LEU A 109 10.60 5.52 1.74
C LEU A 109 10.66 5.99 3.20
N VAL A 110 11.31 5.23 4.08
CA VAL A 110 11.47 5.56 5.52
C VAL A 110 12.22 6.89 5.70
N GLU A 111 13.22 7.15 4.87
CA GLU A 111 13.97 8.42 4.88
C GLU A 111 13.13 9.59 4.36
N ALA A 112 12.31 9.37 3.33
CA ALA A 112 11.42 10.39 2.77
C ALA A 112 10.43 10.93 3.80
N LEU A 113 10.03 10.13 4.81
CA LEU A 113 9.10 10.53 5.87
C LEU A 113 9.54 11.78 6.63
N SER A 114 10.85 11.99 6.79
CA SER A 114 11.42 13.19 7.44
C SER A 114 11.07 14.50 6.71
N TYR A 115 10.73 14.41 5.42
CA TYR A 115 10.46 15.55 4.55
C TYR A 115 8.97 15.78 4.32
N VAL A 116 8.10 14.91 4.84
CA VAL A 116 6.63 15.04 4.76
C VAL A 116 5.94 14.88 6.12
N PRO A 117 6.39 15.54 7.19
CA PRO A 117 5.85 15.31 8.53
C PRO A 117 4.39 15.77 8.70
N ARG A 118 3.89 16.66 7.83
CA ARG A 118 2.55 17.27 7.96
C ARG A 118 1.70 17.03 6.71
N PRO A 119 0.36 17.11 6.81
CA PRO A 119 -0.53 16.99 5.65
C PRO A 119 -0.18 17.96 4.53
N GLU A 120 -0.47 17.56 3.30
CA GLU A 120 -0.22 18.30 2.05
C GLU A 120 1.26 18.49 1.69
N MET A 121 2.20 18.11 2.57
CA MET A 121 3.62 18.10 2.24
C MET A 121 3.92 16.97 1.26
N THR A 122 4.73 17.29 0.24
CA THR A 122 5.21 16.36 -0.77
C THR A 122 6.73 16.44 -0.86
N THR A 123 7.38 15.31 -1.07
CA THR A 123 8.80 15.19 -1.34
C THR A 123 9.03 14.18 -2.46
N GLU A 124 10.27 14.05 -2.92
CA GLU A 124 10.71 12.99 -3.81
C GLU A 124 11.74 12.13 -3.08
N MET A 125 11.68 10.82 -3.25
CA MET A 125 12.70 9.91 -2.70
C MET A 125 14.08 10.28 -3.24
N LYS A 126 15.10 10.26 -2.38
CA LYS A 126 16.47 10.61 -2.80
C LYS A 126 17.04 9.57 -3.75
N GLU A 127 16.76 8.30 -3.48
CA GLU A 127 17.22 7.14 -4.23
C GLU A 127 16.11 6.58 -5.11
N SER A 128 16.51 6.02 -6.25
CA SER A 128 15.59 5.37 -7.18
C SER A 128 15.33 3.94 -6.73
N ILE A 129 14.06 3.60 -6.50
CA ILE A 129 13.62 2.24 -6.17
C ILE A 129 12.58 1.75 -7.17
N SER A 130 12.50 0.43 -7.31
CA SER A 130 11.42 -0.26 -8.00
C SER A 130 10.29 -0.58 -7.02
N LEU A 131 9.08 -0.85 -7.51
CA LEU A 131 8.03 -1.37 -6.64
C LEU A 131 8.40 -2.74 -6.08
N PHE A 132 9.16 -3.57 -6.81
CA PHE A 132 9.60 -4.86 -6.29
C PHE A 132 10.61 -4.75 -5.15
N ASP A 133 11.33 -3.62 -5.02
CA ASP A 133 12.21 -3.38 -3.87
C ASP A 133 11.40 -3.27 -2.56
N LEU A 134 10.12 -2.89 -2.64
CA LEU A 134 9.20 -2.79 -1.48
C LEU A 134 8.47 -4.10 -1.17
N LEU A 135 8.59 -5.13 -2.02
CA LEU A 135 7.74 -6.32 -1.95
C LEU A 135 8.53 -7.56 -1.50
N PRO A 136 7.84 -8.59 -0.97
CA PRO A 136 8.44 -9.89 -0.83
C PRO A 136 8.91 -10.41 -2.20
N LYS A 137 9.88 -11.34 -2.18
CA LYS A 137 10.39 -11.98 -3.39
C LYS A 137 9.23 -12.49 -4.26
N LYS A 138 9.26 -12.15 -5.55
CA LYS A 138 8.17 -12.42 -6.51
C LYS A 138 7.70 -13.87 -6.50
N GLU A 139 8.61 -14.83 -6.30
CA GLU A 139 8.31 -16.26 -6.28
C GLU A 139 7.40 -16.66 -5.12
N LYS A 140 7.40 -15.88 -4.03
CA LYS A 140 6.57 -16.10 -2.85
C LYS A 140 5.19 -15.46 -2.95
N LEU A 141 4.95 -14.59 -3.94
CA LEU A 141 3.66 -13.94 -4.20
C LEU A 141 2.64 -14.85 -4.91
N ARG A 142 2.84 -16.17 -4.85
CA ARG A 142 1.92 -17.16 -5.46
C ARG A 142 0.73 -17.50 -4.59
N HIS A 143 0.82 -17.26 -3.27
CA HIS A 143 -0.23 -17.55 -2.31
C HIS A 143 -0.89 -16.24 -1.85
N TYR A 144 -2.17 -16.11 -2.15
CA TYR A 144 -2.98 -14.95 -1.81
C TYR A 144 -4.45 -15.33 -1.64
N TYR A 145 -5.17 -14.50 -0.90
CA TYR A 145 -6.63 -14.56 -0.79
C TYR A 145 -7.26 -13.55 -1.75
N ARG A 146 -8.45 -13.88 -2.26
CA ARG A 146 -9.19 -13.07 -3.23
C ARG A 146 -10.64 -12.93 -2.79
N TYR A 147 -11.13 -11.70 -2.76
CA TYR A 147 -12.55 -11.41 -2.53
C TYR A 147 -12.95 -10.06 -3.13
N LEU A 148 -14.25 -9.82 -3.25
CA LEU A 148 -14.82 -8.52 -3.62
C LEU A 148 -15.15 -7.74 -2.35
N GLY A 149 -14.84 -6.46 -2.31
CA GLY A 149 -15.06 -5.61 -1.15
C GLY A 149 -15.12 -4.13 -1.51
N SER A 150 -14.82 -3.29 -0.52
CA SER A 150 -14.86 -1.84 -0.67
C SER A 150 -13.48 -1.19 -0.55
N LEU A 151 -13.41 0.11 -0.88
CA LEU A 151 -12.36 0.98 -0.36
C LEU A 151 -12.45 1.03 1.18
N THR A 152 -11.31 1.20 1.86
CA THR A 152 -11.25 1.27 3.33
C THR A 152 -11.23 2.71 3.87
N THR A 153 -11.14 3.68 2.97
CA THR A 153 -11.35 5.11 3.25
C THR A 153 -12.66 5.59 2.60
N PRO A 154 -13.30 6.65 3.15
CA PRO A 154 -14.49 7.23 2.55
C PRO A 154 -14.29 7.61 1.07
N ASP A 155 -15.26 7.37 0.19
CA ASP A 155 -16.67 7.00 0.46
C ASP A 155 -16.95 5.48 0.54
N CYS A 156 -15.94 4.62 0.71
CA CYS A 156 -16.10 3.18 0.92
C CYS A 156 -16.87 2.46 -0.20
N GLN A 157 -16.66 2.85 -1.47
CA GLN A 157 -17.31 2.25 -2.63
C GLN A 157 -17.01 0.75 -2.74
N GLU A 158 -18.03 -0.09 -2.94
CA GLU A 158 -17.96 -1.55 -3.08
C GLU A 158 -17.52 -1.98 -4.50
N GLU A 159 -16.39 -1.46 -4.94
CA GLU A 159 -15.90 -1.57 -6.32
C GLU A 159 -14.48 -2.17 -6.38
N VAL A 160 -14.06 -2.87 -5.33
CA VAL A 160 -12.68 -3.36 -5.17
C VAL A 160 -12.60 -4.87 -5.26
N VAL A 161 -11.76 -5.37 -6.18
CA VAL A 161 -11.23 -6.73 -6.14
C VAL A 161 -9.94 -6.77 -5.33
N TRP A 162 -10.03 -7.37 -4.14
CA TRP A 162 -8.93 -7.43 -3.18
C TRP A 162 -8.01 -8.63 -3.42
N THR A 163 -6.71 -8.42 -3.24
CA THR A 163 -5.71 -9.49 -3.20
C THR A 163 -4.85 -9.33 -1.96
N VAL A 164 -5.04 -10.19 -0.96
CA VAL A 164 -4.27 -10.16 0.29
C VAL A 164 -3.20 -11.24 0.22
N PHE A 165 -1.93 -10.85 0.14
CA PHE A 165 -0.82 -11.79 0.03
C PHE A 165 -0.53 -12.47 1.38
N GLN A 166 -0.28 -13.78 1.34
CA GLN A 166 0.07 -14.55 2.54
C GLN A 166 1.53 -14.29 2.97
N GLU A 167 2.43 -14.07 2.00
CA GLU A 167 3.81 -13.69 2.30
C GLU A 167 3.86 -12.24 2.79
N ARG A 168 4.55 -12.01 3.92
CA ARG A 168 4.64 -10.70 4.56
C ARG A 168 5.91 -9.96 4.14
N ILE A 169 5.82 -8.63 4.17
CA ILE A 169 7.00 -7.77 4.16
C ILE A 169 7.60 -7.78 5.56
N GLN A 170 8.91 -7.95 5.67
CA GLN A 170 9.63 -7.82 6.93
C GLN A 170 10.38 -6.50 6.94
N LEU A 171 10.16 -5.71 7.99
CA LEU A 171 10.87 -4.46 8.26
C LEU A 171 11.49 -4.53 9.65
N HIS A 172 12.62 -3.85 9.87
CA HIS A 172 13.10 -3.68 11.23
C HIS A 172 12.07 -2.88 12.04
N LYS A 173 11.96 -3.16 13.34
CA LYS A 173 11.02 -2.47 14.24
C LYS A 173 11.14 -0.94 14.14
N ASP A 174 12.36 -0.42 14.03
CA ASP A 174 12.59 1.03 13.97
C ASP A 174 12.10 1.63 12.65
N GLN A 175 12.17 0.89 11.54
CA GLN A 175 11.58 1.33 10.25
C GLN A 175 10.06 1.46 10.36
N ILE A 176 9.40 0.51 11.05
CA ILE A 176 7.95 0.57 11.31
C ILE A 176 7.61 1.77 12.20
N LEU A 177 8.27 1.88 13.36
CA LEU A 177 7.98 2.94 14.33
C LEU A 177 8.30 4.35 13.82
N THR A 178 9.19 4.47 12.83
CA THR A 178 9.51 5.75 12.19
C THR A 178 8.27 6.44 11.62
N PHE A 179 7.27 5.69 11.15
CA PHE A 179 6.02 6.26 10.63
C PHE A 179 5.31 7.10 11.71
N SER A 180 5.00 6.50 12.87
CA SER A 180 4.35 7.22 13.99
C SER A 180 5.25 8.27 14.64
N GLN A 181 6.57 8.13 14.54
CA GLN A 181 7.51 9.12 15.09
C GLN A 181 7.64 10.39 14.25
N LYS A 182 7.53 10.29 12.93
CA LYS A 182 7.80 11.41 12.01
C LYS A 182 6.55 12.07 11.43
N LEU A 183 5.43 11.36 11.39
CA LEU A 183 4.23 11.81 10.68
C LEU A 183 3.15 12.29 11.65
N TYR A 184 2.40 13.28 11.21
CA TYR A 184 1.30 13.88 11.95
C TYR A 184 0.08 14.02 11.04
N TYR A 185 -1.11 13.86 11.64
CA TYR A 185 -2.40 14.09 10.97
C TYR A 185 -2.71 15.58 10.78
N ASP A 186 -2.10 16.45 11.59
CA ASP A 186 -2.40 17.88 11.65
C ASP A 186 -1.17 18.75 11.32
N LYS A 187 -1.42 20.00 10.91
CA LYS A 187 -0.35 20.94 10.54
C LYS A 187 0.40 21.47 11.76
N GLU A 188 -0.23 21.44 12.93
CA GLU A 188 0.32 21.87 14.21
C GLU A 188 1.18 20.81 14.89
N GLN A 189 1.24 19.59 14.33
CA GLN A 189 2.01 18.45 14.84
C GLN A 189 1.63 18.05 16.27
N LYS A 190 0.34 18.10 16.60
CA LYS A 190 -0.19 17.69 17.91
C LYS A 190 -0.64 16.24 17.93
N LEU A 191 -1.05 15.69 16.78
CA LEU A 191 -1.58 14.34 16.66
C LEU A 191 -0.69 13.53 15.71
N ARG A 192 0.12 12.64 16.30
CA ARG A 192 0.93 11.69 15.54
C ARG A 192 0.05 10.82 14.67
N MET A 193 0.52 10.54 13.46
CA MET A 193 -0.16 9.65 12.53
C MET A 193 0.10 8.20 12.93
N THR A 194 -0.89 7.57 13.56
CA THR A 194 -0.89 6.16 13.99
C THR A 194 -2.33 5.71 14.16
N GLU A 195 -2.59 4.40 14.08
CA GLU A 195 -3.94 3.83 14.10
C GLU A 195 -4.79 4.37 12.95
N ASN A 196 -4.20 4.61 11.77
CA ASN A 196 -4.94 4.97 10.55
C ASN A 196 -5.60 3.71 9.94
N VAL A 197 -6.23 2.88 10.76
CA VAL A 197 -6.72 1.53 10.45
C VAL A 197 -8.23 1.52 10.59
N ARG A 198 -8.96 1.06 9.57
CA ARG A 198 -10.39 0.78 9.66
C ARG A 198 -10.62 -0.48 10.52
N PRO A 199 -11.61 -0.46 11.44
CA PRO A 199 -11.96 -1.63 12.26
C PRO A 199 -12.29 -2.88 11.46
#